data_AF-A0A961HFE6-F1
#
_entry.id   AF-A0A961HFE6-F1
#
_cell.length_a   1.000
_cell.length_b   1.000
_cell.length_c   1.000
_cell.angle_alpha   90.00
_cell.angle_beta   90.00
_cell.angle_gamma   90.00
#
_symmetry.space_group_name_H-M   'P 1'
#
loop_
_entity.id
_entity.type
_entity.pdbx_description
1 polymer ?
#
loop_
_entity_poly.entity_id
_entity_poly.type
_entity_poly.pdbx_seq_one_letter_code
_entity_poly.pdbx_strand_id
1 'polypeptide(L)'
;MAQQAPDREKALELAIAQIEKNHGKGSVMRLGDEVRQPISVIPTGSIALDVALGIGGLPRGRVIEIYGPESSGKTTVALHAVANAQAAGGIAAFIDAEHALDPEYAKSLGV
;
A
#
# COMPACT_ATOMS: atom_id res chain seq x y z
N MET A 1 18.27 -34.36 11.63
CA MET A 1 17.05 -33.52 11.63
C MET A 1 16.81 -33.06 13.06
N ALA A 2 16.99 -31.77 13.35
CA ALA A 2 16.86 -31.28 14.71
C ALA A 2 15.39 -31.38 15.15
N GLN A 3 15.13 -32.05 16.26
CA GLN A 3 13.82 -32.14 16.89
C GLN A 3 13.28 -30.72 17.12
N GLN A 4 12.21 -30.35 16.40
CA GLN A 4 11.40 -29.19 16.73
C GLN A 4 10.71 -29.48 18.06
N ALA A 5 11.29 -29.00 19.16
CA ALA A 5 10.64 -29.05 20.45
C ALA A 5 9.42 -28.12 20.41
N PRO A 6 8.22 -28.56 20.84
CA PRO A 6 6.97 -27.78 20.82
C PRO A 6 7.06 -26.44 21.58
N ASP A 7 8.07 -26.28 22.45
CA ASP A 7 8.33 -25.02 23.14
C ASP A 7 8.87 -23.90 22.24
N ARG A 8 9.51 -24.25 21.12
CA ARG A 8 10.08 -23.25 20.20
C ARG A 8 9.01 -22.47 19.46
N GLU A 9 7.94 -23.14 19.02
CA GLU A 9 6.82 -22.48 18.32
C GLU A 9 6.03 -21.59 19.29
N LYS A 10 5.74 -22.07 20.50
CA LYS A 10 5.08 -21.26 21.54
C LYS A 10 5.90 -20.03 21.91
N ALA A 11 7.22 -20.17 22.08
CA ALA A 11 8.10 -19.04 22.37
C ALA A 11 8.10 -18.02 21.22
N LEU A 12 8.06 -18.48 19.97
CA LEU A 12 7.97 -17.62 18.78
C LEU A 12 6.64 -16.85 18.74
N GLU A 13 5.52 -17.52 18.99
CA GLU A 13 4.19 -16.87 19.03
C GLU A 13 4.11 -15.80 20.11
N LEU A 14 4.63 -16.08 21.31
CA LEU A 14 4.69 -15.11 22.40
C LEU A 14 5.55 -13.89 22.04
N ALA A 15 6.70 -14.11 21.40
CA ALA A 15 7.56 -13.03 20.94
C ALA A 15 6.87 -12.15 19.89
N ILE A 16 6.21 -12.77 18.91
CA ILE A 16 5.41 -12.07 17.89
C ILE A 16 4.32 -11.20 18.54
N ALA A 17 3.54 -11.79 19.46
CA ALA A 17 2.48 -11.08 20.16
C ALA A 17 3.01 -9.90 20.99
N GLN A 18 4.17 -10.06 21.62
CA GLN A 18 4.80 -9.01 22.42
C GLN A 18 5.29 -7.84 21.54
N ILE A 19 5.84 -8.12 20.35
CA ILE A 19 6.28 -7.10 19.39
C ILE A 19 5.07 -6.31 18.89
N GLU A 20 3.99 -6.98 18.47
CA GLU A 20 2.77 -6.31 18.00
C GLU A 20 2.12 -5.44 19.07
N LYS A 21 2.12 -5.90 20.33
CA LYS A 21 1.60 -5.11 21.45
C LYS A 21 2.36 -3.81 21.66
N ASN A 22 3.69 -3.84 21.50
CA ASN A 22 4.56 -2.69 21.77
C ASN A 22 4.68 -1.73 20.58
N HIS A 23 4.61 -2.26 19.34
CA HIS A 23 4.92 -1.50 18.12
C HIS A 23 3.71 -1.35 17.17
N GLY A 24 2.56 -1.93 17.54
CA GLY A 24 1.34 -1.92 16.73
C GLY A 24 1.20 -3.17 15.85
N LYS A 25 -0.04 -3.45 15.45
CA LYS A 25 -0.35 -4.58 14.57
C LYS A 25 0.43 -4.52 13.27
N GLY A 26 0.98 -5.66 12.84
CA GLY A 26 1.76 -5.76 11.60
C GLY A 26 3.21 -5.28 11.73
N SER A 27 3.71 -5.00 12.93
CA SER A 27 5.14 -4.75 13.16
C SER A 27 6.01 -5.98 12.87
N VAL A 28 5.43 -7.18 12.89
CA VAL A 28 6.04 -8.44 12.48
C VAL A 28 4.95 -9.33 11.88
N MET A 29 5.28 -10.03 10.79
CA MET A 29 4.34 -10.88 10.06
C MET A 29 5.13 -11.93 9.28
N ARG A 30 4.53 -13.09 8.97
CA ARG A 30 5.17 -14.07 8.09
C ARG A 30 4.88 -13.70 6.64
N LEU A 31 5.87 -13.86 5.78
CA LEU A 31 5.66 -13.69 4.34
C LEU A 31 4.67 -14.76 3.86
N GLY A 32 3.54 -14.31 3.30
CA GLY A 32 2.44 -15.18 2.89
C GLY A 32 1.27 -15.24 3.89
N ASP A 33 1.35 -14.57 5.04
CA ASP A 33 0.19 -14.42 5.93
C ASP A 33 -0.87 -13.51 5.27
N GLU A 34 -2.11 -13.98 5.19
CA GLU A 34 -3.24 -13.18 4.72
C GLU A 34 -3.87 -12.36 5.87
N VAL A 35 -3.11 -11.42 6.45
CA VAL A 35 -3.68 -10.51 7.47
C VAL A 35 -4.27 -9.28 6.79
N ARG A 36 -5.58 -9.31 6.52
CA ARG A 36 -6.33 -8.15 6.01
C ARG A 36 -6.91 -7.34 7.17
N GLN A 37 -6.13 -6.40 7.70
CA GLN A 37 -6.71 -5.40 8.60
C GLN A 37 -7.73 -4.58 7.81
N PRO A 38 -8.96 -4.34 8.33
CA PRO A 38 -9.93 -3.50 7.66
C PRO A 38 -9.42 -2.07 7.66
N ILE A 39 -8.93 -1.63 6.50
CA ILE A 39 -8.49 -0.26 6.24
C ILE A 39 -9.17 0.24 4.98
N SER A 40 -9.63 1.48 5.00
CA SER A 40 -10.16 2.12 3.80
C SER A 40 -9.04 2.35 2.79
N VAL A 41 -9.28 2.03 1.52
CA VAL A 41 -8.28 2.11 0.45
C VAL A 41 -8.68 3.07 -0.66
N ILE A 42 -7.71 3.44 -1.50
CA ILE A 42 -7.88 4.11 -2.79
C ILE A 42 -7.39 3.13 -3.87
N PRO A 43 -8.26 2.64 -4.78
CA PRO A 43 -7.81 1.77 -5.87
C PRO A 43 -6.71 2.41 -6.70
N THR A 44 -5.75 1.62 -7.16
CA THR A 44 -4.61 2.14 -7.96
C THR A 44 -4.95 2.36 -9.43
N GLY A 45 -6.08 1.82 -9.91
CA GLY A 45 -6.43 1.77 -11.32
C GLY A 45 -5.83 0.57 -12.07
N SER A 46 -5.01 -0.25 -11.39
CA SER A 46 -4.47 -1.50 -11.92
C SER A 46 -4.87 -2.67 -11.03
N ILE A 47 -5.68 -3.57 -11.56
CA ILE A 47 -6.14 -4.76 -10.80
C ILE A 47 -4.97 -5.62 -10.33
N ALA A 48 -3.90 -5.71 -11.13
CA ALA A 48 -2.71 -6.47 -10.76
C ALA A 48 -2.00 -5.85 -9.54
N LEU A 49 -1.91 -4.52 -9.47
CA LEU A 49 -1.29 -3.82 -8.35
C LEU A 49 -2.18 -3.87 -7.10
N ASP A 50 -3.49 -3.70 -7.24
CA ASP A 50 -4.44 -3.78 -6.13
C ASP A 50 -4.41 -5.15 -5.44
N VAL A 51 -4.30 -6.23 -6.24
CA VAL A 51 -4.11 -7.60 -5.73
C VAL A 51 -2.73 -7.76 -5.07
N ALA A 52 -1.67 -7.25 -5.70
CA ALA A 52 -0.31 -7.34 -5.16
C ALA A 52 -0.16 -6.62 -3.81
N LEU A 53 -0.88 -5.52 -3.60
CA LEU A 53 -0.95 -4.82 -2.31
C LEU A 53 -1.71 -5.59 -1.23
N GLY A 54 -2.46 -6.64 -1.59
CA GLY A 54 -3.18 -7.53 -0.66
C GLY A 54 -4.42 -6.94 0.02
N ILE A 55 -4.59 -5.62 -0.04
CA ILE A 55 -5.69 -4.88 0.57
C ILE A 55 -6.63 -4.22 -0.47
N GLY A 56 -6.36 -4.40 -1.77
CA GLY A 56 -7.19 -3.88 -2.85
C GLY A 56 -6.91 -2.43 -3.27
N GLY A 57 -5.80 -1.84 -2.80
CA GLY A 57 -5.39 -0.48 -3.19
C GLY A 57 -4.43 0.17 -2.20
N LEU A 58 -4.25 1.48 -2.33
CA LEU A 58 -3.41 2.28 -1.43
C LEU A 58 -4.13 2.51 -0.08
N PRO A 59 -3.48 2.24 1.07
CA PRO A 59 -4.11 2.44 2.38
C PRO A 59 -4.26 3.93 2.72
N ARG A 60 -5.46 4.35 3.13
CA ARG A 60 -5.69 5.73 3.61
C ARG A 60 -5.01 5.97 4.95
N GLY A 61 -4.63 7.23 5.19
CA GLY A 61 -3.96 7.65 6.44
C GLY A 61 -2.52 7.15 6.56
N ARG A 62 -1.89 6.76 5.44
CA ARG A 62 -0.51 6.29 5.35
C ARG A 62 0.24 7.05 4.27
N VAL A 63 1.56 7.14 4.42
CA VAL A 63 2.47 7.64 3.38
C VAL A 63 2.85 6.48 2.47
N ILE A 64 2.85 6.71 1.17
CA ILE A 64 3.22 5.75 0.13
C ILE A 64 4.33 6.37 -0.71
N GLU A 65 5.36 5.59 -1.00
CA GLU A 65 6.47 5.98 -1.87
C GLU A 65 6.41 5.18 -3.17
N ILE A 66 6.45 5.88 -4.31
CA ILE A 66 6.54 5.29 -5.64
C ILE A 66 7.83 5.80 -6.27
N TYR A 67 8.86 4.96 -6.34
CA TYR A 67 10.17 5.30 -6.88
C TYR A 67 10.53 4.42 -8.08
N GLY A 68 11.48 4.91 -8.88
CA GLY A 68 11.93 4.21 -10.10
C GLY A 68 12.47 5.16 -11.16
N PRO A 69 13.04 4.63 -12.26
CA PRO A 69 13.62 5.40 -13.35
C PRO A 69 12.65 6.41 -13.96
N GLU A 70 13.18 7.44 -14.63
CA GLU A 70 12.37 8.33 -15.44
C GLU A 70 11.53 7.54 -16.46
N SER A 71 10.32 8.01 -16.73
CA SER A 71 9.37 7.33 -17.65
C SER A 71 8.92 5.93 -17.24
N SER A 72 9.16 5.47 -16.00
CA SER A 72 8.72 4.15 -15.52
C SER A 72 7.22 4.07 -15.14
N GLY A 73 6.44 5.13 -15.36
CA GLY A 73 5.00 5.18 -15.06
C GLY A 73 4.62 5.64 -13.64
N LYS A 74 5.57 6.17 -12.85
CA LYS A 74 5.32 6.65 -11.46
C LYS A 74 4.15 7.65 -11.40
N THR A 75 4.23 8.70 -12.22
CA THR A 75 3.23 9.76 -12.28
C THR A 75 1.88 9.22 -12.77
N THR A 76 1.87 8.28 -13.72
CA THR A 76 0.64 7.63 -14.18
C THR A 76 -0.07 6.88 -13.04
N VAL A 77 0.67 6.11 -12.23
CA VAL A 77 0.08 5.43 -11.06
C VAL A 77 -0.47 6.44 -10.05
N ALA A 78 0.28 7.52 -9.78
CA ALA A 78 -0.18 8.57 -8.88
C ALA A 78 -1.45 9.27 -9.39
N LEU A 79 -1.51 9.60 -10.68
CA LEU A 79 -2.68 10.24 -11.29
C LEU A 79 -3.91 9.32 -11.31
N HIS A 80 -3.76 8.02 -11.54
CA HIS A 80 -4.88 7.08 -11.40
C HIS A 80 -5.39 6.97 -9.95
N ALA A 81 -4.49 6.97 -8.97
CA ALA A 81 -4.90 7.00 -7.57
C ALA A 81 -5.67 8.28 -7.24
N VAL A 82 -5.25 9.43 -7.78
CA VAL A 82 -5.95 10.73 -7.65
C VAL A 82 -7.34 10.66 -8.30
N ALA A 83 -7.44 10.22 -9.55
CA ALA A 83 -8.69 10.04 -10.27
C ALA A 83 -9.69 9.16 -9.49
N ASN A 84 -9.23 8.01 -8.96
CA ASN A 84 -10.06 7.12 -8.16
C ASN A 84 -10.50 7.74 -6.83
N ALA A 85 -9.65 8.58 -6.20
CA ALA A 85 -10.02 9.31 -5.00
C ALA A 85 -11.11 10.37 -5.29
N GLN A 86 -11.02 11.08 -6.41
CA GLN A 86 -12.00 12.06 -6.85
C GLN A 86 -13.32 11.41 -7.30
N ALA A 87 -13.26 10.25 -7.97
CA ALA A 87 -14.45 9.49 -8.37
C ALA A 87 -15.30 9.07 -7.16
N ALA A 88 -14.69 8.90 -5.99
CA ALA A 88 -15.37 8.67 -4.71
C ALA A 88 -15.86 9.95 -4.01
N GLY A 89 -15.82 11.10 -4.69
CA GLY A 89 -16.20 12.42 -4.14
C GLY A 89 -15.12 13.07 -3.27
N GLY A 90 -13.89 12.55 -3.28
CA GLY A 90 -12.78 13.11 -2.52
C GLY A 90 -12.15 14.35 -3.17
N ILE A 91 -11.37 15.08 -2.39
CA ILE A 91 -10.53 16.19 -2.86
C ILE A 91 -9.08 15.71 -2.83
N ALA A 92 -8.35 15.92 -3.93
CA ALA A 92 -6.93 15.62 -4.05
C ALA A 92 -6.11 16.90 -4.20
N ALA A 93 -4.89 16.89 -3.68
CA ALA A 93 -3.90 17.95 -3.88
C ALA A 93 -2.68 17.36 -4.56
N PHE A 94 -2.13 18.08 -5.55
CA PHE A 94 -0.91 17.70 -6.25
C PHE A 94 0.13 18.80 -6.04
N ILE A 95 1.30 18.43 -5.52
CA ILE A 95 2.40 19.36 -5.28
C ILE A 95 3.44 19.12 -6.38
N ASP A 96 3.40 19.94 -7.42
CA ASP A 96 4.32 19.83 -8.55
C ASP A 96 5.60 20.62 -8.29
N ALA A 97 6.67 19.91 -7.94
CA ALA A 97 8.00 20.48 -7.80
C ALA A 97 8.84 20.37 -9.09
N GLU A 98 8.39 19.59 -10.08
CA GLU A 98 9.12 19.29 -11.32
C GLU A 98 8.64 20.14 -12.51
N HIS A 99 7.51 20.86 -12.36
CA HIS A 99 6.86 21.64 -13.42
C HIS A 99 6.59 20.81 -14.68
N ALA A 100 6.30 19.52 -14.51
CA ALA A 100 6.22 18.53 -15.58
C ALA A 100 4.82 17.92 -15.74
N LEU A 101 3.83 18.36 -14.96
CA LEU A 101 2.47 17.86 -15.06
C LEU A 101 1.81 18.32 -16.36
N ASP A 102 1.32 17.36 -17.15
CA ASP A 102 0.46 17.61 -18.30
C ASP A 102 -1.03 17.49 -17.88
N PRO A 103 -1.80 18.60 -17.86
CA PRO A 103 -3.21 18.58 -17.46
C PRO A 103 -4.11 17.81 -18.43
N GLU A 104 -3.79 17.78 -19.73
CA GLU A 104 -4.59 17.05 -20.71
C GLU A 104 -4.40 15.54 -20.55
N TYR A 105 -3.17 15.10 -20.28
CA TYR A 105 -2.91 13.71 -19.93
C TYR A 105 -3.63 13.33 -18.63
N ALA A 106 -3.54 14.14 -17.57
CA ALA A 106 -4.24 13.88 -16.31
C ALA A 106 -5.75 13.72 -16.50
N LYS A 107 -6.36 14.62 -17.28
CA LYS A 107 -7.78 14.55 -17.64
C LYS A 107 -8.14 13.26 -18.38
N SER A 108 -7.29 12.79 -19.29
CA SER A 108 -7.51 11.52 -19.99
C SER A 108 -7.49 10.29 -19.07
N LEU A 109 -6.83 10.39 -17.91
CA LEU A 109 -6.80 9.34 -16.88
C LEU A 109 -7.99 9.42 -15.89
N GLY A 110 -8.82 10.47 -15.99
CA GLY A 110 -10.01 10.67 -15.16
C GLY A 110 -9.83 11.57 -13.93
N VAL A 111 -8.75 12.37 -13.89
CA VAL A 111 -8.54 13.42 -12.88
C VAL A 111 -9.47 14.62 -13.10
#